data_AF-A0A329ER34-F1
#
_entry.id   AF-A0A329ER34-F1
#
_cell.length_a   1.000
_cell.length_b   1.000
_cell.length_c   1.000
_cell.angle_alpha   90.00
_cell.angle_beta   90.00
_cell.angle_gamma   90.00
#
_symmetry.space_group_name_H-M   'P 1'
#
loop_
_entity.id
_entity.type
_entity.pdbx_description
1 polymer ?
#
loop_
_entity_poly.entity_id
_entity_poly.type
_entity_poly.pdbx_seq_one_letter_code
_entity_poly.pdbx_strand_id
1 'polypeptide(L)'
;MISSHPYIHITKKIKHNRQEYEELEYQLELYEDKIVAGAEQFAIKAVLDVSYRITTKSYGFLYLHTTKGVFSYLVKENPQLFIRHCKEKLNW
;
A
#
# COMPACT_ATOMS: atom_id res chain seq x y z
N MET A 1 -11.61 11.83 0.67
CA MET A 1 -10.37 11.15 1.11
C MET A 1 -10.26 11.30 2.62
N ILE A 2 -9.97 10.22 3.33
CA ILE A 2 -9.91 10.13 4.80
C ILE A 2 -8.45 10.04 5.27
N SER A 3 -7.64 9.23 4.59
CA SER A 3 -6.23 9.03 4.91
C SER A 3 -5.46 8.75 3.62
N SER A 4 -4.17 9.09 3.60
CA SER A 4 -3.24 8.69 2.54
C SER A 4 -1.97 8.14 3.16
N HIS A 5 -1.28 7.23 2.47
CA HIS A 5 0.04 6.76 2.86
C HIS A 5 0.91 6.47 1.63
N PRO A 6 2.16 6.95 1.57
CA PRO A 6 3.04 6.69 0.45
C PRO A 6 3.46 5.23 0.38
N TYR A 7 3.54 4.68 -0.83
CA TYR A 7 4.19 3.41 -1.12
C TYR A 7 5.08 3.52 -2.35
N ILE A 8 5.99 2.56 -2.49
CA ILE A 8 7.00 2.54 -3.53
C ILE A 8 6.73 1.39 -4.49
N HIS A 9 6.78 1.71 -5.77
CA HIS A 9 6.86 0.73 -6.83
C HIS A 9 8.26 0.77 -7.45
N ILE A 10 8.99 -0.34 -7.34
CA ILE A 10 10.33 -0.47 -7.92
C ILE A 10 10.18 -0.99 -9.34
N THR A 11 10.51 -0.17 -10.33
CA THR A 11 10.55 -0.59 -11.72
C THR A 11 11.98 -0.85 -12.16
N LYS A 12 12.16 -1.87 -13.00
CA LYS A 12 13.44 -2.19 -13.63
C LYS A 12 13.44 -1.66 -15.05
N LYS A 13 14.43 -0.82 -15.39
CA LYS A 13 14.65 -0.35 -16.76
C LYS A 13 16.01 -0.85 -17.26
N ILE A 14 16.09 -1.23 -18.53
CA ILE A 14 17.36 -1.51 -19.19
C ILE A 14 17.70 -0.29 -20.04
N LYS A 15 18.82 0.36 -19.75
CA LYS A 15 19.32 1.53 -20.48
C LYS A 15 20.80 1.33 -20.77
N HIS A 16 21.20 1.45 -22.04
CA HIS A 16 22.59 1.25 -22.49
C HIS A 16 23.24 -0.07 -22.00
N ASN A 17 22.54 -1.20 -22.12
CA ASN A 17 22.97 -2.51 -21.60
C ASN A 17 23.24 -2.56 -20.09
N ARG A 18 22.79 -1.56 -19.32
CA ARG A 18 22.82 -1.54 -17.85
C ARG A 18 21.42 -1.64 -17.30
N GLN A 19 21.28 -2.42 -16.24
CA GLN A 19 20.06 -2.50 -15.46
C GLN A 19 20.03 -1.34 -14.44
N GLU A 20 18.98 -0.53 -14.52
CA GLU A 20 18.72 0.56 -13.59
C GLU A 20 17.41 0.27 -12.85
N TYR A 21 17.37 0.61 -11.56
CA TYR A 21 16.17 0.55 -10.75
C TYR A 21 15.67 1.97 -10.53
N GLU A 22 14.38 2.18 -10.78
CA GLU A 22 13.71 3.44 -10.50
C GLU A 22 12.64 3.21 -9.44
N GLU A 23 12.75 3.95 -8.34
CA GLU A 23 11.72 3.99 -7.30
C GLU A 23 10.69 5.06 -7.68
N LEU A 24 9.46 4.62 -7.91
CA LEU A 24 8.32 5.50 -8.13
C LEU A 24 7.48 5.52 -6.86
N GLU A 25 7.17 6.72 -6.38
CA GLU A 25 6.30 6.91 -5.22
C GLU A 25 4.84 7.09 -5.66
N TYR A 26 3.95 6.38 -4.99
CA TYR A 26 2.51 6.41 -5.18
C TYR A 26 1.81 6.56 -3.83
N GLN A 27 0.50 6.80 -3.87
CA GLN A 27 -0.32 6.93 -2.67
C GLN A 27 -1.32 5.78 -2.56
N LEU A 28 -1.39 5.21 -1.37
CA LEU A 28 -2.54 4.43 -0.90
C LEU A 28 -3.53 5.39 -0.29
N GLU A 29 -4.70 5.53 -0.91
CA GLU A 29 -5.71 6.51 -0.52
C GLU A 29 -6.95 5.80 0.02
N LEU A 30 -7.33 6.12 1.25
CA LEU A 30 -8.54 5.64 1.89
C LEU A 30 -9.69 6.62 1.65
N TYR A 31 -10.80 6.10 1.15
CA TYR A 31 -12.08 6.78 1.00
C TYR A 31 -13.15 6.09 1.85
N GLU A 32 -14.38 6.61 1.81
CA GLU A 32 -15.50 6.06 2.59
C GLU A 32 -15.84 4.63 2.17
N ASP A 33 -15.80 4.34 0.86
CA ASP A 33 -16.28 3.09 0.26
C ASP A 33 -15.17 2.25 -0.37
N LYS A 34 -13.94 2.78 -0.48
CA LYS A 34 -12.80 2.09 -1.11
C LYS A 34 -11.42 2.52 -0.62
N ILE A 35 -10.44 1.70 -0.93
CA ILE A 35 -9.01 2.04 -0.95
C ILE A 35 -8.55 2.09 -2.41
N VAL A 36 -7.79 3.11 -2.78
CA VAL A 36 -7.19 3.27 -4.11
C VAL A 36 -5.68 3.11 -4.00
N ALA A 37 -5.08 2.33 -4.91
CA ALA A 37 -3.64 2.13 -5.01
C ALA A 37 -3.21 2.25 -6.48
N GLY A 38 -2.78 3.44 -6.91
CA GLY A 38 -2.51 3.70 -8.32
C GLY A 38 -3.75 3.44 -9.20
N ALA A 39 -3.67 2.46 -10.11
CA ALA A 39 -4.79 2.08 -10.98
C ALA A 39 -5.76 1.08 -10.32
N GLU A 40 -5.41 0.49 -9.18
CA GLU A 40 -6.23 -0.50 -8.48
C GLU A 40 -7.20 0.16 -7.50
N GLN A 41 -8.40 -0.42 -7.38
CA GLN A 41 -9.41 0.01 -6.41
C GLN A 41 -9.97 -1.19 -5.66
N PHE A 42 -10.04 -1.08 -4.35
CA PHE A 42 -10.54 -2.11 -3.44
C PHE A 42 -11.74 -1.56 -2.69
N ALA A 43 -12.94 -2.06 -2.96
CA ALA A 43 -14.10 -1.68 -2.16
C ALA A 43 -13.86 -2.08 -0.69
N ILE A 44 -14.21 -1.22 0.28
CA ILE A 44 -13.97 -1.47 1.71
C ILE A 44 -14.59 -2.79 2.15
N LYS A 45 -15.80 -3.10 1.66
CA LYS A 45 -16.48 -4.39 1.92
C LYS A 45 -15.73 -5.64 1.44
N ALA A 46 -14.73 -5.48 0.56
CA ALA A 46 -13.92 -6.56 0.03
C ALA A 46 -12.55 -6.66 0.71
N VAL A 47 -12.20 -5.69 1.55
CA VAL A 47 -11.00 -5.68 2.40
C VAL A 47 -11.36 -6.33 3.73
N LEU A 48 -10.51 -7.23 4.20
CA LEU A 48 -10.71 -8.05 5.40
C LEU A 48 -9.83 -7.59 6.57
N ASP A 49 -8.60 -7.17 6.26
CA ASP A 49 -7.62 -6.65 7.22
C ASP A 49 -6.57 -5.79 6.50
N VAL A 50 -5.93 -4.91 7.26
CA VAL A 50 -4.71 -4.19 6.87
C VAL A 50 -3.63 -4.41 7.92
N SER A 51 -2.52 -5.01 7.50
CA SER A 51 -1.40 -5.31 8.40
C SER A 51 -0.07 -4.76 7.88
N TYR A 52 0.89 -4.58 8.79
CA TYR A 52 2.21 -4.05 8.47
C TYR A 52 3.30 -4.92 9.07
N ARG A 53 4.34 -5.17 8.27
CA ARG A 53 5.55 -5.88 8.70
C ARG A 53 6.78 -5.10 8.30
N ILE A 54 7.57 -4.69 9.30
CA ILE A 54 8.91 -4.12 9.07
C ILE A 54 9.85 -5.21 8.54
N THR A 55 10.65 -4.88 7.52
CA THR A 55 11.62 -5.82 6.91
C THR A 55 13.05 -5.37 7.17
N THR A 56 13.32 -4.07 7.07
CA THR A 56 14.62 -3.45 7.38
C THR A 56 14.41 -2.19 8.21
N LYS A 57 15.49 -1.50 8.61
CA LYS A 57 15.37 -0.21 9.31
C LYS A 57 14.65 0.86 8.49
N SER A 58 14.65 0.76 7.16
CA SER A 58 14.15 1.80 6.25
C SER A 58 12.91 1.38 5.46
N TYR A 59 12.52 0.11 5.51
CA TYR A 59 11.45 -0.44 4.69
C TYR A 59 10.61 -1.46 5.43
N GLY A 60 9.31 -1.46 5.13
CA GLY A 60 8.39 -2.52 5.48
C GLY A 60 7.36 -2.75 4.39
N PHE A 61 6.51 -3.76 4.61
CA PHE A 61 5.40 -4.08 3.73
C PHE A 61 4.09 -3.82 4.45
N LEU A 62 3.22 -3.05 3.79
CA LEU A 62 1.81 -2.95 4.14
C LEU A 62 1.03 -3.95 3.28
N TYR A 63 0.17 -4.72 3.92
CA TYR A 63 -0.62 -5.77 3.28
C TYR A 63 -2.10 -5.42 3.36
N LEU A 64 -2.77 -5.41 2.20
CA LEU A 64 -4.23 -5.42 2.12
C LEU A 64 -4.68 -6.87 1.96
N HIS A 65 -5.29 -7.43 3.00
CA HIS A 65 -5.94 -8.74 2.92
C HIS A 65 -7.32 -8.52 2.36
N THR A 66 -7.61 -9.11 1.21
CA THR A 66 -8.90 -8.96 0.54
C THR A 66 -9.53 -10.32 0.28
N THR A 67 -10.82 -10.31 -0.04
CA THR A 67 -11.54 -11.51 -0.51
C THR A 67 -10.95 -12.15 -1.77
N LYS A 68 -10.09 -11.43 -2.52
CA LYS A 68 -9.44 -11.91 -3.75
C LYS A 68 -7.96 -12.25 -3.57
N GLY A 69 -7.45 -12.19 -2.35
CA GLY A 69 -6.04 -12.42 -2.04
C GLY A 69 -5.38 -11.26 -1.32
N VAL A 70 -4.07 -11.35 -1.15
CA VAL A 70 -3.26 -10.37 -0.40
C VAL A 70 -2.46 -9.52 -1.38
N PHE A 71 -2.58 -8.21 -1.25
CA PHE A 71 -1.82 -7.23 -2.01
C PHE A 71 -0.78 -6.59 -1.09
N SER A 72 0.46 -6.47 -1.54
CA SER A 72 1.58 -5.94 -0.74
C SER A 72 2.14 -4.66 -1.34
N TYR A 73 2.45 -3.71 -0.47
CA TYR A 73 2.95 -2.39 -0.81
C TYR A 73 4.20 -2.11 0.00
N LEU A 74 5.31 -1.80 -0.68
CA LEU A 74 6.56 -1.42 -0.03
C LEU A 74 6.42 0.01 0.51
N VAL A 75 6.65 0.21 1.80
CA VAL A 75 6.55 1.51 2.46
C VAL A 75 7.86 1.85 3.17
N LYS A 76 8.24 3.13 3.17
CA LYS A 76 9.36 3.67 3.95
C LYS A 76 8.92 4.29 5.26
N GLU A 77 7.72 4.86 5.26
CA GLU A 77 7.16 5.57 6.40
C GLU A 77 6.36 4.63 7.30
N ASN A 78 6.12 5.06 8.53
CA ASN A 78 5.30 4.31 9.47
C ASN A 78 3.81 4.41 9.08
N PRO A 79 3.12 3.30 8.73
CA PRO A 79 1.74 3.34 8.26
C PRO A 79 0.69 3.30 9.37
N GLN A 80 1.05 3.36 10.67
CA GLN A 80 0.10 3.14 11.76
C GLN A 80 -1.17 4.00 11.67
N LEU A 81 -1.06 5.27 11.28
CA LEU A 81 -2.22 6.15 11.14
C LEU A 81 -3.18 5.68 10.04
N PHE A 82 -2.63 5.28 8.89
CA PHE A 82 -3.42 4.74 7.77
C PHE A 82 -4.11 3.43 8.16
N ILE A 83 -3.39 2.53 8.84
CA ILE A 83 -3.94 1.25 9.33
C ILE A 83 -5.09 1.49 10.30
N ARG A 84 -4.92 2.44 11.22
CA ARG A 84 -5.98 2.80 12.18
C ARG A 84 -7.24 3.25 11.46
N HIS A 85 -7.13 4.20 10.52
CA HIS A 85 -8.30 4.67 9.76
C HIS A 85 -8.94 3.55 8.92
N CYS A 86 -8.13 2.64 8.36
CA CYS A 86 -8.67 1.47 7.67
C CYS A 86 -9.48 0.58 8.61
N LYS A 87 -8.96 0.28 9.81
CA LYS A 87 -9.66 -0.55 10.81
C LYS A 87 -10.96 0.08 11.29
N GLU A 88 -10.97 1.40 11.49
CA GLU A 88 -12.18 2.16 11.81
C GLU A 88 -13.24 2.03 10.70
N LYS A 89 -12.84 2.00 9.42
CA LYS A 89 -13.76 1.76 8.27
C LYS A 89 -14.21 0.31 8.13
N LEU A 90 -13.41 -0.64 8.61
CA LEU A 90 -13.71 -2.09 8.55
C LEU A 90 -14.63 -2.56 9.69
N ASN A 91 -15.02 -1.66 10.62
CA ASN A 91 -15.83 -1.97 11.81
C ASN A 91 -15.23 -3.11 12.67
N TRP A 92 -13.93 -3.06 12.91
CA TRP A 92 -13.25 -3.90 13.88
C TRP A 92 -13.42 -3.41 15.32
#